data_AF-A0A9X3PAW4-F1
#
_entry.id   AF-A0A9X3PAW4-F1
#
_cell.length_a   1.000
_cell.length_b   1.000
_cell.length_c   1.000
_cell.angle_alpha   90.00
_cell.angle_beta   90.00
_cell.angle_gamma   90.00
#
_symmetry.space_group_name_H-M   'P 1'
#
loop_
_entity.id
_entity.type
_entity.pdbx_description
1 polymer ?
#
loop_
_entity_poly.entity_id
_entity_poly.type
_entity_poly.pdbx_seq_one_letter_code
_entity_poly.pdbx_strand_id
1 'polypeptide(L)'
;MARKSDFSESFQAIKGRKSKNSRVFSDEDQARFEEMRTQFDEMPQDDGPPAGDRWSIWWDSEPLQRGPEPRPDWVITDHGAVDYELGVLKTGKEADVFLIERAVPGTGRAVILASKRYRSAEHTQFNRAGDYMAGRGAKRSRDARAMAKRTTFGLEQAAGRWAAAEFDALKTMYNAGVPVPYPVQILGREVLMEFIGDGRTAAPRLAETKPDEVELESLWEQAAEALRRMTELGFAHGDLSPYNTVVHDGRLVVLDLPQVVDLYANPLGFDFLTRDVENLGSWFTARGIAREEVEDLQAELKALAAMP
;
A
#
# COMPACT_ATOMS: atom_id res chain seq x y z
N MET A 1 -82.61 -10.37 25.72
CA MET A 1 -82.06 -10.73 24.39
C MET A 1 -80.92 -11.72 24.64
N ALA A 2 -81.14 -13.04 24.56
CA ALA A 2 -81.01 -13.88 23.35
C ALA A 2 -79.68 -13.62 22.60
N ARG A 3 -78.79 -14.57 22.29
CA ARG A 3 -78.74 -16.04 22.40
C ARG A 3 -77.26 -16.46 22.17
N LYS A 4 -76.87 -17.60 22.75
CA LYS A 4 -75.75 -18.45 22.28
C LYS A 4 -76.01 -18.89 20.84
N SER A 5 -74.95 -19.14 20.06
CA SER A 5 -74.65 -20.44 19.42
C SER A 5 -73.60 -20.28 18.33
N ASP A 6 -72.58 -21.15 18.39
CA ASP A 6 -71.97 -21.93 17.32
C ASP A 6 -72.00 -21.35 15.89
N PHE A 7 -70.84 -21.33 15.23
CA PHE A 7 -70.62 -22.24 14.09
C PHE A 7 -69.13 -22.23 13.73
N SER A 8 -68.52 -23.40 13.91
CA SER A 8 -67.40 -23.88 13.12
C SER A 8 -67.75 -23.90 11.63
N GLU A 9 -66.70 -23.92 10.79
CA GLU A 9 -66.73 -24.20 9.35
C GLU A 9 -67.20 -23.05 8.44
N SER A 10 -66.24 -22.43 7.74
CA SER A 10 -66.23 -22.31 6.26
C SER A 10 -65.22 -21.26 5.76
N PHE A 11 -63.92 -21.52 5.93
CA PHE A 11 -62.95 -20.96 4.96
C PHE A 11 -63.04 -21.79 3.69
N GLN A 12 -64.00 -21.48 2.81
CA GLN A 12 -63.94 -21.95 1.44
C GLN A 12 -62.77 -21.25 0.76
N ALA A 13 -61.70 -22.02 0.54
CA ALA A 13 -60.60 -21.63 -0.33
C ALA A 13 -61.17 -21.18 -1.68
N ILE A 14 -60.83 -19.96 -2.08
CA ILE A 14 -61.06 -19.47 -3.43
C ILE A 14 -60.37 -20.45 -4.37
N LYS A 15 -61.15 -21.23 -5.12
CA LYS A 15 -60.65 -22.16 -6.14
C LYS A 15 -59.84 -21.35 -7.15
N GLY A 16 -58.51 -21.45 -7.06
CA GLY A 16 -57.60 -21.02 -8.10
C GLY A 16 -58.00 -21.74 -9.40
N ARG A 17 -58.51 -20.98 -10.36
CA ARG A 17 -58.60 -21.45 -11.74
C ARG A 17 -57.17 -21.76 -12.18
N LYS A 18 -56.84 -23.04 -12.32
CA LYS A 18 -55.61 -23.48 -12.99
C LYS A 18 -55.65 -22.92 -14.42
N SER A 19 -54.93 -21.83 -14.65
CA SER A 19 -54.60 -21.37 -15.99
C SER A 19 -53.82 -22.49 -16.66
N LYS A 20 -54.39 -23.05 -17.74
CA LYS A 20 -53.68 -23.95 -18.64
C LYS A 20 -52.51 -23.16 -19.23
N ASN A 21 -51.30 -23.73 -19.16
CA ASN A 21 -50.09 -23.34 -19.88
C ASN A 21 -50.31 -22.27 -20.95
N SER A 22 -50.20 -20.99 -20.59
CA SER A 22 -49.82 -19.97 -21.56
C SER A 22 -48.32 -19.86 -21.48
N ARG A 23 -47.60 -20.59 -22.34
CA ARG A 23 -46.21 -20.25 -22.63
C ARG A 23 -46.25 -18.80 -23.12
N VAL A 24 -45.70 -17.89 -22.32
CA VAL A 24 -45.70 -16.44 -22.58
C VAL A 24 -44.85 -16.12 -23.82
N PHE A 25 -43.94 -17.01 -24.16
CA PHE A 25 -43.07 -16.95 -25.33
C PHE A 25 -43.32 -18.18 -26.20
N SER A 26 -43.37 -17.99 -27.51
CA SER A 26 -43.43 -19.11 -28.44
C SER A 26 -42.13 -19.93 -28.38
N ASP A 27 -42.17 -21.17 -28.84
CA ASP A 27 -40.96 -21.99 -28.93
C ASP A 27 -39.91 -21.34 -29.88
N GLU A 28 -40.35 -20.53 -30.84
CA GLU A 28 -39.49 -19.69 -31.71
C GLU A 28 -38.88 -18.50 -30.94
N ASP A 29 -39.65 -17.81 -30.10
CA ASP A 29 -39.11 -16.73 -29.24
C ASP A 29 -38.05 -17.29 -28.29
N GLN A 30 -38.31 -18.47 -27.74
CA GLN A 30 -37.39 -19.13 -26.81
C GLN A 30 -36.11 -19.59 -27.51
N ALA A 31 -36.22 -20.12 -28.73
CA ALA A 31 -35.06 -20.42 -29.58
C ALA A 31 -34.26 -19.15 -29.93
N ARG A 32 -34.92 -18.03 -30.23
CA ARG A 32 -34.27 -16.75 -30.50
C ARG A 32 -33.58 -16.17 -29.27
N PHE A 33 -34.16 -16.32 -28.08
CA PHE A 33 -33.51 -15.96 -26.82
C PHE A 33 -32.29 -16.83 -26.53
N GLU A 34 -32.40 -18.14 -26.75
CA GLU A 34 -31.28 -19.08 -26.58
C GLU A 34 -30.16 -18.75 -27.57
N GLU A 35 -30.49 -18.45 -28.83
CA GLU A 35 -29.55 -18.07 -29.90
C GLU A 35 -28.86 -16.73 -29.61
N MET A 36 -29.59 -15.73 -29.11
CA MET A 36 -29.03 -14.47 -28.62
C MET A 36 -28.13 -14.68 -27.40
N ARG A 37 -28.48 -15.62 -26.51
CA ARG A 37 -27.69 -15.96 -25.31
C ARG A 37 -26.41 -16.68 -25.68
N THR A 38 -26.45 -17.63 -26.63
CA THR A 38 -25.23 -18.25 -27.17
C THR A 38 -24.37 -17.23 -27.93
N GLN A 39 -24.96 -16.28 -28.66
CA GLN A 39 -24.18 -15.19 -29.28
C GLN A 39 -23.47 -14.31 -28.24
N PHE A 40 -24.11 -13.99 -27.13
CA PHE A 40 -23.50 -13.23 -26.04
C PHE A 40 -22.44 -14.04 -25.26
N ASP A 41 -22.67 -15.35 -25.05
CA ASP A 41 -21.72 -16.26 -24.40
C ASP A 41 -20.52 -16.63 -25.31
N GLU A 42 -20.67 -16.52 -26.64
CA GLU A 42 -19.62 -16.80 -27.64
C GLU A 42 -18.77 -15.58 -28.03
N MET A 43 -19.16 -14.36 -27.64
CA MET A 43 -18.26 -13.21 -27.75
C MET A 43 -17.10 -13.39 -26.76
N PRO A 44 -15.83 -13.27 -27.19
CA PRO A 44 -14.73 -13.20 -26.25
C PRO A 44 -15.00 -12.02 -25.31
N GLN A 45 -15.27 -12.30 -24.03
CA GLN A 45 -15.19 -11.30 -22.96
C GLN A 45 -13.71 -10.97 -22.77
N ASP A 46 -13.13 -10.25 -23.72
CA ASP A 46 -11.88 -9.55 -23.49
C ASP A 46 -12.24 -8.24 -22.79
N ASP A 47 -12.57 -8.34 -21.49
CA ASP A 47 -12.78 -7.19 -20.60
C ASP A 47 -11.45 -6.44 -20.33
N GLY A 48 -10.35 -6.89 -20.95
CA GLY A 48 -9.05 -6.25 -20.92
C GLY A 48 -9.04 -4.91 -21.64
N PRO A 49 -8.09 -4.03 -21.29
CA PRO A 49 -7.95 -2.77 -22.00
C PRO A 49 -7.48 -3.00 -23.44
N PRO A 50 -7.79 -2.07 -24.36
CA PRO A 50 -7.32 -2.15 -25.75
C PRO A 50 -5.79 -2.03 -25.90
N ALA A 51 -5.08 -1.64 -24.83
CA ALA A 51 -3.63 -1.59 -24.71
C ALA A 51 -3.23 -1.69 -23.22
N GLY A 52 -2.01 -2.12 -22.92
CA GLY A 52 -1.56 -2.35 -21.54
C GLY A 52 -1.85 -3.77 -21.05
N ASP A 53 -1.24 -4.13 -19.92
CA ASP A 53 -1.41 -5.47 -19.33
C ASP A 53 -2.67 -5.55 -18.45
N ARG A 54 -3.10 -4.42 -17.88
CA ARG A 54 -4.35 -4.29 -17.12
C ARG A 54 -4.88 -2.85 -17.13
N TRP A 55 -6.16 -2.69 -16.79
CA TRP A 55 -6.71 -1.38 -16.43
C TRP A 55 -5.98 -0.82 -15.19
N SER A 56 -5.83 0.51 -15.14
CA SER A 56 -5.33 1.18 -13.96
C SER A 56 -6.22 0.87 -12.75
N ILE A 57 -5.60 0.37 -11.69
CA ILE A 57 -6.29 0.06 -10.43
C ILE A 57 -6.75 1.30 -9.65
N TRP A 58 -6.63 2.51 -10.20
CA TRP A 58 -6.99 3.77 -9.50
C TRP A 58 -8.45 3.80 -9.09
N TRP A 59 -9.37 3.46 -9.99
CA TRP A 59 -10.80 3.54 -9.71
C TRP A 59 -11.36 2.33 -8.96
N ASP A 60 -10.60 1.24 -8.86
CA ASP A 60 -10.90 0.10 -7.99
C ASP A 60 -10.61 0.39 -6.52
N SER A 61 -9.79 1.40 -6.24
CA SER A 61 -9.43 1.83 -4.88
C SER A 61 -10.44 2.83 -4.30
N GLU A 62 -10.79 2.66 -3.03
CA GLU A 62 -11.58 3.63 -2.27
C GLU A 62 -10.83 4.97 -2.09
N PRO A 63 -11.51 6.10 -1.86
CA PRO A 63 -10.85 7.40 -1.68
C PRO A 63 -9.74 7.43 -0.62
N LEU A 64 -9.88 6.70 0.50
CA LEU A 64 -8.88 6.62 1.57
C LEU A 64 -7.66 5.75 1.22
N GLN A 65 -7.78 4.96 0.16
CA GLN A 65 -6.74 4.13 -0.41
C GLN A 65 -5.93 4.85 -1.50
N ARG A 66 -6.15 6.16 -1.67
CA ARG A 66 -5.42 7.03 -2.62
C ARG A 66 -4.51 7.98 -1.86
N GLY A 67 -3.47 8.44 -2.55
CA GLY A 67 -2.50 9.39 -2.00
C GLY A 67 -3.11 10.71 -1.55
N PRO A 68 -2.38 11.45 -0.69
CA PRO A 68 -2.86 12.70 -0.11
C PRO A 68 -3.03 13.79 -1.16
N GLU A 69 -3.86 14.79 -0.85
CA GLU A 69 -4.04 15.99 -1.67
C GLU A 69 -3.21 17.17 -1.13
N PRO A 70 -2.73 18.09 -1.98
CA PRO A 70 -2.83 18.07 -3.44
C PRO A 70 -1.95 16.98 -4.07
N ARG A 71 -2.48 16.33 -5.11
CA ARG A 71 -1.75 15.26 -5.82
C ARG A 71 -0.70 15.90 -6.73
N PRO A 72 0.49 15.31 -6.86
CA PRO A 72 1.44 15.72 -7.89
C PRO A 72 0.82 15.61 -9.29
N ASP A 73 1.15 16.55 -10.18
CA ASP A 73 0.58 16.64 -11.53
C ASP A 73 0.88 15.40 -12.39
N TRP A 74 1.96 14.68 -12.08
CA TRP A 74 2.34 13.44 -12.76
C TRP A 74 1.42 12.26 -12.43
N VAL A 75 0.59 12.34 -11.39
CA VAL A 75 -0.31 11.25 -11.01
C VAL A 75 -1.46 11.14 -12.01
N ILE A 76 -1.43 10.09 -12.81
CA ILE A 76 -2.51 9.77 -13.77
C ILE A 76 -3.68 9.12 -13.03
N THR A 77 -4.86 9.74 -13.14
CA THR A 77 -6.11 9.32 -12.48
C THR A 77 -7.25 9.07 -13.47
N ASP A 78 -6.98 9.18 -14.76
CA ASP A 78 -7.95 9.04 -15.84
C ASP A 78 -8.63 7.65 -15.82
N HIS A 79 -9.95 7.59 -16.05
CA HIS A 79 -10.71 6.32 -16.07
C HIS A 79 -10.23 5.33 -17.14
N GLY A 80 -9.72 5.84 -18.26
CA GLY A 80 -9.17 5.03 -19.35
C GLY A 80 -7.69 4.74 -19.23
N ALA A 81 -7.07 5.01 -18.07
CA ALA A 81 -5.65 4.71 -17.87
C ALA A 81 -5.41 3.20 -17.78
N VAL A 82 -4.24 2.76 -18.26
CA VAL A 82 -3.81 1.37 -18.30
C VAL A 82 -2.44 1.25 -17.67
N ASP A 83 -2.15 0.12 -17.02
CA ASP A 83 -0.85 -0.18 -16.43
C ASP A 83 -0.11 -1.22 -17.31
N TYR A 84 1.17 -0.99 -17.59
CA TYR A 84 2.11 -1.93 -18.21
C TYR A 84 3.12 -2.43 -17.18
N GLU A 85 3.34 -3.74 -17.13
CA GLU A 85 4.34 -4.39 -16.29
C GLU A 85 5.71 -4.32 -16.96
N LEU A 86 6.61 -3.50 -16.42
CA LEU A 86 7.96 -3.35 -16.98
C LEU A 86 8.97 -4.33 -16.40
N GLY A 87 8.60 -5.06 -15.35
CA GLY A 87 9.39 -6.13 -14.75
C GLY A 87 9.71 -5.92 -13.28
N VAL A 88 10.50 -6.83 -12.73
CA VAL A 88 10.87 -6.82 -11.31
C VAL A 88 12.03 -5.85 -11.08
N LEU A 89 11.84 -4.88 -10.19
CA LEU A 89 12.87 -3.95 -9.74
C LEU A 89 13.71 -4.55 -8.61
N LYS A 90 13.06 -5.15 -7.61
CA LYS A 90 13.72 -5.75 -6.44
C LYS A 90 12.90 -6.90 -5.91
N THR A 91 13.54 -8.04 -5.65
CA THR A 91 12.92 -9.13 -4.90
C THR A 91 13.24 -9.03 -3.42
N GLY A 92 12.26 -9.35 -2.58
CA GLY A 92 12.40 -9.29 -1.13
C GLY A 92 11.79 -10.51 -0.45
N LYS A 93 12.16 -10.69 0.83
CA LYS A 93 11.63 -11.77 1.68
C LYS A 93 10.13 -11.64 1.90
N GLU A 94 9.65 -10.41 2.03
CA GLU A 94 8.27 -10.10 2.42
C GLU A 94 7.45 -9.49 1.29
N ALA A 95 8.10 -8.82 0.34
CA ALA A 95 7.47 -8.18 -0.80
C ALA A 95 8.44 -8.14 -1.98
N ASP A 96 7.87 -8.11 -3.19
CA ASP A 96 8.60 -7.78 -4.41
C ASP A 96 8.19 -6.39 -4.87
N VAL A 97 9.14 -5.65 -5.44
CA VAL A 97 8.90 -4.35 -6.05
C VAL A 97 9.02 -4.51 -7.56
N PHE A 98 7.97 -4.12 -8.26
CA PHE A 98 7.85 -4.12 -9.71
C PHE A 98 7.92 -2.68 -10.23
N LEU A 99 8.45 -2.53 -11.44
CA LEU A 99 8.35 -1.28 -12.18
C LEU A 99 7.12 -1.39 -13.08
N ILE A 100 6.23 -0.40 -13.01
CA ILE A 100 5.07 -0.32 -13.90
C ILE A 100 5.04 1.03 -14.61
N GLU A 101 4.46 1.07 -15.80
CA GLU A 101 4.13 2.31 -16.50
C GLU A 101 2.62 2.47 -16.53
N ARG A 102 2.10 3.55 -15.95
CA ARG A 102 0.70 3.94 -16.11
C ARG A 102 0.60 4.92 -17.25
N ALA A 103 -0.24 4.65 -18.25
CA ALA A 103 -0.43 5.53 -19.39
C ALA A 103 -1.89 5.76 -19.73
N VAL A 104 -2.19 6.88 -20.41
CA VAL A 104 -3.51 7.15 -21.00
C VAL A 104 -3.40 6.94 -22.51
N PRO A 105 -3.99 5.85 -23.05
CA PRO A 105 -3.90 5.52 -24.48
C PRO A 105 -4.29 6.70 -25.38
N GLY A 106 -3.51 6.92 -26.44
CA GLY A 106 -3.77 7.97 -27.43
C GLY A 106 -3.39 9.40 -27.02
N THR A 107 -2.91 9.63 -25.79
CA THR A 107 -2.55 10.98 -25.31
C THR A 107 -1.05 11.23 -25.17
N GLY A 108 -0.24 10.18 -25.17
CA GLY A 108 1.20 10.25 -24.87
C GLY A 108 1.54 10.50 -23.40
N ARG A 109 0.54 10.68 -22.51
CA ARG A 109 0.77 10.80 -21.07
C ARG A 109 1.08 9.42 -20.49
N ALA A 110 2.24 9.30 -19.85
CA ALA A 110 2.67 8.12 -19.14
C ALA A 110 3.49 8.50 -17.90
N VAL A 111 3.47 7.64 -16.88
CA VAL A 111 4.27 7.79 -15.66
C VAL A 111 4.77 6.43 -15.20
N ILE A 112 6.01 6.39 -14.74
CA ILE A 112 6.64 5.21 -14.16
C ILE A 112 6.38 5.20 -12.66
N LEU A 113 5.91 4.07 -12.13
CA LEU A 113 5.59 3.87 -10.72
C LEU A 113 6.30 2.64 -10.17
N ALA A 114 6.55 2.65 -8.86
CA ALA A 114 6.98 1.47 -8.14
C ALA A 114 5.74 0.76 -7.55
N SER A 115 5.58 -0.52 -7.88
CA SER A 115 4.53 -1.38 -7.34
C SER A 115 5.12 -2.36 -6.34
N LYS A 116 4.93 -2.12 -5.05
CA LYS A 116 5.35 -3.03 -3.97
C LYS A 116 4.21 -4.00 -3.65
N ARG A 117 4.43 -5.28 -3.95
CA ARG A 117 3.47 -6.37 -3.78
C ARG A 117 3.92 -7.29 -2.66
N TYR A 118 3.19 -7.30 -1.56
CA TYR A 118 3.51 -8.17 -0.43
C TYR A 118 3.28 -9.63 -0.81
N ARG A 119 4.10 -10.56 -0.30
CA ARG A 119 3.93 -12.00 -0.47
C ARG A 119 2.86 -12.52 0.49
N SER A 120 2.11 -13.54 0.07
CA SER A 120 1.22 -14.25 1.01
C SER A 120 2.10 -15.06 1.96
N ALA A 121 1.66 -15.26 3.20
CA ALA A 121 2.49 -15.91 4.23
C ALA A 121 2.82 -17.40 3.93
N GLU A 122 2.21 -18.00 2.90
CA GLU A 122 2.65 -19.30 2.34
C GLU A 122 4.05 -19.21 1.70
N HIS A 123 4.46 -18.01 1.25
CA HIS A 123 5.71 -17.76 0.53
C HIS A 123 6.74 -16.94 1.31
N THR A 124 6.44 -16.53 2.56
CA THR A 124 7.45 -15.91 3.44
C THR A 124 8.40 -17.00 3.94
N GLN A 125 9.54 -17.15 3.28
CA GLN A 125 10.61 -17.98 3.81
C GLN A 125 11.14 -17.31 5.09
N PHE A 126 10.86 -17.96 6.23
CA PHE A 126 11.30 -17.66 7.60
C PHE A 126 10.32 -16.87 8.50
N ASN A 127 9.71 -17.66 9.40
CA ASN A 127 9.18 -17.26 10.69
C ASN A 127 10.19 -16.42 11.49
N ARG A 128 10.03 -15.09 11.52
CA ARG A 128 10.56 -14.21 12.59
C ARG A 128 9.56 -13.11 12.98
N ALA A 129 8.29 -13.47 13.13
CA ALA A 129 7.27 -12.59 13.68
C ALA A 129 7.37 -12.41 15.23
N GLY A 130 8.42 -12.91 15.87
CA GLY A 130 8.57 -12.94 17.32
C GLY A 130 8.92 -11.60 17.96
N ASP A 131 9.82 -10.83 17.34
CA ASP A 131 10.44 -9.69 18.02
C ASP A 131 9.80 -8.34 17.65
N TYR A 132 9.16 -8.22 16.48
CA TYR A 132 8.49 -6.98 16.05
C TYR A 132 7.07 -6.80 16.63
N MET A 133 6.46 -7.85 17.17
CA MET A 133 5.10 -7.78 17.73
C MET A 133 5.05 -7.44 19.23
N ALA A 134 6.19 -7.36 19.92
CA ALA A 134 6.23 -7.14 21.37
C ALA A 134 5.77 -5.73 21.79
N GLY A 135 5.77 -4.73 20.88
CA GLY A 135 5.36 -3.35 21.18
C GLY A 135 3.91 -2.98 20.84
N ARG A 136 3.12 -3.84 20.18
CA ARG A 136 1.75 -3.50 19.71
C ARG A 136 0.63 -4.15 20.54
N GLY A 137 0.86 -4.34 21.83
CA GLY A 137 -0.06 -5.03 22.74
C GLY A 137 -1.09 -4.11 23.40
N ALA A 138 -2.31 -4.00 22.83
CA ALA A 138 -3.52 -3.72 23.63
C ALA A 138 -4.89 -3.95 22.95
N LYS A 139 -5.01 -4.10 21.61
CA LYS A 139 -6.35 -3.99 20.98
C LYS A 139 -6.92 -5.17 20.20
N ARG A 140 -6.28 -6.34 20.10
CA ARG A 140 -6.78 -7.38 19.17
C ARG A 140 -6.72 -8.83 19.68
N SER A 141 -7.46 -9.15 20.74
CA SER A 141 -7.66 -10.55 21.18
C SER A 141 -8.48 -11.40 20.19
N ARG A 142 -9.16 -10.78 19.21
CA ARG A 142 -9.83 -11.49 18.11
C ARG A 142 -8.88 -11.97 17.01
N ASP A 143 -7.75 -11.29 16.82
CA ASP A 143 -6.82 -11.55 15.70
C ASP A 143 -5.91 -12.75 15.94
N ALA A 144 -5.55 -13.01 17.19
CA ALA A 144 -4.73 -14.18 17.56
C ALA A 144 -5.41 -15.51 17.14
N ARG A 145 -6.76 -15.55 17.14
CA ARG A 145 -7.54 -16.74 16.75
C ARG A 145 -7.59 -16.99 15.24
N ALA A 146 -7.54 -15.95 14.42
CA ALA A 146 -7.49 -16.08 12.96
C ALA A 146 -6.09 -16.52 12.49
N MET A 147 -5.04 -15.95 13.10
CA MET A 147 -3.64 -16.33 12.87
C MET A 147 -3.36 -17.79 13.26
N ALA A 148 -4.04 -18.30 14.29
CA ALA A 148 -3.91 -19.68 14.74
C ALA A 148 -4.45 -20.73 13.76
N LYS A 149 -5.30 -20.36 12.78
CA LYS A 149 -5.93 -21.31 11.85
C LYS A 149 -5.29 -21.40 10.46
N ARG A 150 -4.28 -20.58 10.14
CA ARG A 150 -3.49 -20.62 8.88
C ARG A 150 -4.33 -20.86 7.60
N THR A 151 -5.52 -20.29 7.50
CA THR A 151 -6.33 -20.38 6.28
C THR A 151 -5.78 -19.39 5.25
N THR A 152 -5.81 -19.72 3.96
CA THR A 152 -5.35 -18.84 2.86
C THR A 152 -5.96 -17.44 2.96
N PHE A 153 -7.26 -17.34 3.31
CA PHE A 153 -7.94 -16.07 3.59
C PHE A 153 -7.32 -15.27 4.75
N GLY A 154 -6.91 -15.93 5.84
CA GLY A 154 -6.24 -15.28 6.98
C GLY A 154 -4.84 -14.75 6.61
N LEU A 155 -4.13 -15.44 5.71
CA LEU A 155 -2.81 -15.06 5.24
C LEU A 155 -2.88 -13.89 4.24
N GLU A 156 -3.89 -13.87 3.37
CA GLU A 156 -4.18 -12.71 2.50
C GLU A 156 -4.53 -11.47 3.32
N GLN A 157 -5.37 -11.63 4.35
CA GLN A 157 -5.72 -10.52 5.24
C GLN A 157 -4.49 -10.01 6.01
N ALA A 158 -3.59 -10.90 6.44
CA ALA A 158 -2.35 -10.51 7.10
C ALA A 158 -1.45 -9.67 6.18
N ALA A 159 -1.21 -10.13 4.95
CA ALA A 159 -0.39 -9.40 3.98
C ALA A 159 -1.03 -8.07 3.55
N GLY A 160 -2.37 -7.99 3.44
CA GLY A 160 -3.06 -6.71 3.21
C GLY A 160 -2.89 -5.70 4.35
N ARG A 161 -2.77 -6.18 5.60
CA ARG A 161 -2.50 -5.30 6.75
C ARG A 161 -1.09 -4.70 6.72
N TRP A 162 -0.09 -5.43 6.22
CA TRP A 162 1.27 -4.89 6.05
C TRP A 162 1.30 -3.81 4.98
N ALA A 163 0.68 -4.07 3.82
CA ALA A 163 0.51 -3.07 2.76
C ALA A 163 -0.20 -1.81 3.29
N ALA A 164 -1.31 -1.97 4.02
CA ALA A 164 -2.06 -0.85 4.59
C ALA A 164 -1.24 -0.04 5.58
N ALA A 165 -0.48 -0.70 6.47
CA ALA A 165 0.39 -0.02 7.43
C ALA A 165 1.50 0.78 6.73
N GLU A 166 2.13 0.22 5.69
CA GLU A 166 3.12 0.96 4.90
C GLU A 166 2.51 2.16 4.18
N PHE A 167 1.34 1.99 3.57
CA PHE A 167 0.65 3.08 2.88
C PHE A 167 0.25 4.21 3.85
N ASP A 168 -0.25 3.87 5.05
CA ASP A 168 -0.58 4.85 6.08
C ASP A 168 0.67 5.57 6.62
N ALA A 169 1.79 4.85 6.78
CA ALA A 169 3.07 5.44 7.15
C ALA A 169 3.57 6.40 6.06
N LEU A 170 3.58 5.99 4.79
CA LEU A 170 3.96 6.85 3.67
C LEU A 170 3.11 8.13 3.61
N LYS A 171 1.77 8.02 3.75
CA LYS A 171 0.89 9.19 3.78
C LYS A 171 1.23 10.14 4.92
N THR A 172 1.44 9.60 6.12
CA THR A 172 1.75 10.39 7.32
C THR A 172 3.09 11.13 7.15
N MET A 173 4.12 10.40 6.73
CA MET A 173 5.47 10.94 6.52
C MET A 173 5.50 11.97 5.39
N TYR A 174 4.85 11.69 4.26
CA TYR A 174 4.76 12.60 3.13
C TYR A 174 4.07 13.93 3.51
N ASN A 175 2.94 13.85 4.23
CA ASN A 175 2.21 15.05 4.68
C ASN A 175 3.00 15.89 5.68
N ALA A 176 3.89 15.28 6.46
CA ALA A 176 4.81 15.98 7.35
C ALA A 176 6.06 16.52 6.63
N GLY A 177 6.19 16.29 5.32
CA GLY A 177 7.33 16.73 4.54
C GLY A 177 8.59 15.87 4.73
N VAL A 178 8.50 14.68 5.32
CA VAL A 178 9.61 13.72 5.28
C VAL A 178 9.83 13.32 3.82
N PRO A 179 11.06 13.33 3.30
CA PRO A 179 11.31 13.00 1.91
C PRO A 179 11.17 11.48 1.68
N VAL A 180 9.94 11.05 1.44
CA VAL A 180 9.57 9.66 1.12
C VAL A 180 8.88 9.63 -0.25
N PRO A 181 8.83 8.47 -0.93
CA PRO A 181 8.07 8.35 -2.17
C PRO A 181 6.60 8.73 -1.97
N TYR A 182 6.04 9.54 -2.87
CA TYR A 182 4.61 9.85 -2.82
C TYR A 182 3.76 8.56 -2.92
N PRO A 183 2.88 8.28 -1.95
CA PRO A 183 2.04 7.07 -1.96
C PRO A 183 0.86 7.26 -2.92
N VAL A 184 0.94 6.73 -4.14
CA VAL A 184 -0.08 6.92 -5.17
C VAL A 184 -1.40 6.26 -4.77
N GLN A 185 -1.37 4.97 -4.43
CA GLN A 185 -2.56 4.23 -4.00
C GLN A 185 -2.21 2.87 -3.38
N ILE A 186 -3.18 2.24 -2.74
CA ILE A 186 -3.12 0.86 -2.28
C ILE A 186 -4.35 0.08 -2.76
N LEU A 187 -4.17 -1.17 -3.19
CA LEU A 187 -5.28 -2.10 -3.42
C LEU A 187 -4.89 -3.50 -2.95
N GLY A 188 -5.66 -4.04 -2.00
CA GLY A 188 -5.38 -5.35 -1.40
C GLY A 188 -4.00 -5.41 -0.73
N ARG A 189 -3.01 -5.95 -1.43
CA ARG A 189 -1.63 -6.20 -0.94
C ARG A 189 -0.58 -5.49 -1.80
N GLU A 190 -1.02 -4.65 -2.74
CA GLU A 190 -0.20 -3.89 -3.67
C GLU A 190 -0.23 -2.41 -3.27
N VAL A 191 0.94 -1.83 -3.04
CA VAL A 191 1.15 -0.39 -2.80
C VAL A 191 1.82 0.19 -4.04
N LEU A 192 1.16 1.13 -4.70
CA LEU A 192 1.75 1.94 -5.76
C LEU A 192 2.28 3.24 -5.17
N MET A 193 3.51 3.58 -5.51
CA MET A 193 4.18 4.79 -5.06
C MET A 193 5.05 5.38 -6.17
N GLU A 194 5.50 6.62 -5.95
CA GLU A 194 6.48 7.31 -6.78
C GLU A 194 7.70 6.40 -7.03
N PHE A 195 8.09 6.30 -8.29
CA PHE A 195 9.38 5.71 -8.64
C PHE A 195 10.45 6.80 -8.56
N ILE A 196 11.50 6.55 -7.78
CA ILE A 196 12.63 7.46 -7.62
C ILE A 196 13.74 7.04 -8.58
N GLY A 197 13.96 7.81 -9.64
CA GLY A 197 14.95 7.52 -10.68
C GLY A 197 14.60 8.13 -12.04
N ASP A 198 15.40 7.79 -13.05
CA ASP A 198 15.30 8.35 -14.40
C ASP A 198 14.85 7.31 -15.41
N GLY A 199 13.70 7.57 -16.03
CA GLY A 199 13.07 6.63 -16.97
C GLY A 199 12.80 5.30 -16.28
N ARG A 200 13.59 4.26 -16.61
CA ARG A 200 13.48 2.91 -16.03
C ARG A 200 14.61 2.55 -15.08
N THR A 201 15.54 3.48 -14.84
CA THR A 201 16.71 3.26 -13.98
C THR A 201 16.43 3.85 -12.60
N ALA A 202 16.49 3.02 -11.57
CA ALA A 202 16.29 3.50 -10.20
C ALA A 202 17.47 4.39 -9.77
N ALA A 203 17.16 5.39 -8.95
CA ALA A 203 18.16 6.23 -8.32
C ALA A 203 19.15 5.41 -7.48
N PRO A 204 20.43 5.80 -7.45
CA PRO A 204 21.44 5.11 -6.64
C PRO A 204 21.09 5.21 -5.15
N ARG A 205 21.44 4.17 -4.40
CA ARG A 205 21.40 4.23 -2.94
C ARG A 205 22.46 5.20 -2.45
N LEU A 206 22.23 5.86 -1.32
CA LEU A 206 23.22 6.72 -0.68
C LEU A 206 24.55 5.97 -0.51
N ALA A 207 24.51 4.69 -0.11
CA ALA A 207 25.69 3.81 -0.02
C ALA A 207 26.55 3.74 -1.30
N GLU A 208 25.93 3.88 -2.46
CA GLU A 208 26.54 3.76 -3.80
C GLU A 208 27.00 5.12 -4.36
N THR A 209 26.62 6.22 -3.72
CA THR A 209 27.00 7.58 -4.13
C THR A 209 28.39 7.98 -3.66
N LYS A 210 28.96 8.97 -4.35
CA LYS A 210 30.22 9.63 -4.01
C LYS A 210 30.04 11.15 -4.16
N PRO A 211 29.27 11.78 -3.25
CA PRO A 211 29.04 13.21 -3.32
C PRO A 211 30.34 13.98 -3.11
N ASP A 212 30.43 15.17 -3.69
CA ASP A 212 31.45 16.14 -3.31
C ASP A 212 31.13 16.78 -1.94
N GLU A 213 32.00 17.66 -1.45
CA GLU A 213 31.84 18.28 -0.13
C GLU A 213 30.53 19.05 0.01
N VAL A 214 30.14 19.81 -1.03
CA VAL A 214 28.93 20.64 -1.02
C VAL A 214 27.67 19.76 -1.06
N GLU A 215 27.66 18.74 -1.92
CA GLU A 215 26.56 17.78 -1.99
C GLU A 215 26.46 16.97 -0.69
N LEU A 216 27.60 16.57 -0.09
CA LEU A 216 27.61 15.81 1.16
C LEU A 216 26.99 16.61 2.32
N GLU A 217 27.35 17.88 2.47
CA GLU A 217 26.75 18.78 3.46
C GLU A 217 25.24 18.93 3.23
N SER A 218 24.83 19.16 1.97
CA SER A 218 23.41 19.28 1.64
C SER A 218 22.62 17.99 1.93
N LEU A 219 23.19 16.82 1.62
CA LEU A 219 22.55 15.54 1.90
C LEU A 219 22.49 15.25 3.41
N TRP A 220 23.48 15.71 4.17
CA TRP A 220 23.48 15.60 5.64
C TRP A 220 22.36 16.45 6.25
N GLU A 221 22.20 17.70 5.82
CA GLU A 221 21.11 18.57 6.27
C GLU A 221 19.74 17.95 5.96
N GLN A 222 19.55 17.40 4.75
CA GLN A 222 18.33 16.71 4.37
C GLN A 222 18.07 15.45 5.22
N ALA A 223 19.11 14.68 5.52
CA ALA A 223 19.02 13.50 6.39
C ALA A 223 18.63 13.89 7.83
N ALA A 224 19.28 14.90 8.39
CA ALA A 224 18.99 15.41 9.72
C ALA A 224 17.55 15.92 9.83
N GLU A 225 17.09 16.67 8.83
CA GLU A 225 15.71 17.17 8.77
C GLU A 225 14.68 16.05 8.63
N ALA A 226 14.97 15.01 7.83
CA ALA A 226 14.10 13.83 7.75
C ALA A 226 13.97 13.14 9.11
N LEU A 227 15.08 12.96 9.84
CA LEU A 227 15.10 12.39 11.19
C LEU A 227 14.34 13.24 12.22
N ARG A 228 14.48 14.58 12.16
CA ARG A 228 13.70 15.52 12.99
C ARG A 228 12.21 15.33 12.77
N ARG A 229 11.74 15.42 11.53
CA ARG A 229 10.32 15.30 11.18
C ARG A 229 9.73 13.94 11.57
N MET A 230 10.48 12.85 11.36
CA MET A 230 10.05 11.52 11.82
C MET A 230 9.91 11.48 13.35
N THR A 231 10.86 12.08 14.08
CA THR A 231 10.85 12.14 15.54
C THR A 231 9.69 12.99 16.07
N GLU A 232 9.41 14.14 15.44
CA GLU A 232 8.27 15.01 15.76
C GLU A 232 6.92 14.30 15.56
N LEU A 233 6.84 13.41 14.58
CA LEU A 233 5.67 12.53 14.39
C LEU A 233 5.57 11.40 15.42
N GLY A 234 6.56 11.25 16.30
CA GLY A 234 6.62 10.17 17.28
C GLY A 234 7.12 8.84 16.71
N PHE A 235 7.91 8.88 15.63
CA PHE A 235 8.37 7.69 14.92
C PHE A 235 9.89 7.60 14.81
N ALA A 236 10.42 6.41 15.02
CA ALA A 236 11.71 5.97 14.46
C ALA A 236 11.45 5.17 13.18
N HIS A 237 12.40 5.19 12.24
CA HIS A 237 12.32 4.34 11.06
C HIS A 237 12.56 2.86 11.42
N GLY A 238 13.48 2.59 12.35
CA GLY A 238 13.80 1.26 12.87
C GLY A 238 14.85 0.46 12.09
N ASP A 239 15.23 0.92 10.90
CA ASP A 239 16.30 0.32 10.08
C ASP A 239 16.91 1.36 9.12
N LEU A 240 16.89 2.65 9.48
CA LEU A 240 17.41 3.71 8.59
C LEU A 240 18.91 3.54 8.41
N SER A 241 19.36 3.63 7.16
CA SER A 241 20.73 3.40 6.73
C SER A 241 20.97 4.00 5.33
N PRO A 242 22.23 4.04 4.87
CA PRO A 242 22.54 4.40 3.49
C PRO A 242 22.01 3.42 2.43
N TYR A 243 21.52 2.24 2.82
CA TYR A 243 21.04 1.21 1.89
C TYR A 243 19.53 1.27 1.63
N ASN A 244 18.77 1.92 2.51
CA ASN A 244 17.34 2.25 2.33
C ASN A 244 17.12 3.77 2.18
N THR A 245 18.19 4.49 1.83
CA THR A 245 18.14 5.88 1.42
C THR A 245 18.64 5.97 -0.01
N VAL A 246 17.95 6.68 -0.89
CA VAL A 246 18.38 6.94 -2.28
C VAL A 246 18.62 8.43 -2.50
N VAL A 247 19.44 8.74 -3.49
CA VAL A 247 19.73 10.13 -3.89
C VAL A 247 19.35 10.30 -5.36
N HIS A 248 18.47 11.24 -5.65
CA HIS A 248 18.02 11.55 -7.02
C HIS A 248 18.03 13.07 -7.21
N ASP A 249 18.78 13.55 -8.20
CA ASP A 249 18.96 14.99 -8.49
C ASP A 249 19.31 15.84 -7.25
N GLY A 250 20.22 15.34 -6.40
CA GLY A 250 20.64 16.00 -5.15
C GLY A 250 19.61 15.91 -4.01
N ARG A 251 18.46 15.26 -4.23
CA ARG A 251 17.43 15.02 -3.21
C ARG A 251 17.64 13.67 -2.54
N LEU A 252 17.73 13.67 -1.21
CA LEU A 252 17.69 12.47 -0.38
C LEU A 252 16.25 11.97 -0.25
N VAL A 253 16.01 10.67 -0.46
CA VAL A 253 14.70 10.05 -0.25
C VAL A 253 14.82 8.78 0.59
N VAL A 254 14.03 8.70 1.66
CA VAL A 254 13.96 7.57 2.58
C VAL A 254 12.97 6.53 2.06
N LEU A 255 13.40 5.28 1.98
CA LEU A 255 12.62 4.15 1.49
C LEU A 255 12.34 3.12 2.60
N ASP A 256 11.36 2.24 2.34
CA ASP A 256 11.07 1.05 3.16
C ASP A 256 10.57 1.36 4.59
N LEU A 257 9.36 1.91 4.66
CA LEU A 257 8.67 2.26 5.92
C LEU A 257 7.90 1.16 6.68
N PRO A 258 7.76 -0.12 6.26
CA PRO A 258 6.96 -1.07 7.04
C PRO A 258 7.53 -1.36 8.43
N GLN A 259 8.79 -0.98 8.69
CA GLN A 259 9.46 -1.15 9.98
C GLN A 259 9.32 0.07 10.91
N VAL A 260 8.58 1.12 10.53
CA VAL A 260 8.40 2.32 11.37
C VAL A 260 7.92 1.95 12.78
N VAL A 261 8.66 2.43 13.77
CA VAL A 261 8.48 2.16 15.18
C VAL A 261 7.91 3.38 15.87
N ASP A 262 6.78 3.21 16.54
CA ASP A 262 6.22 4.22 17.44
C ASP A 262 7.14 4.38 18.66
N LEU A 263 7.66 5.59 18.87
CA LEU A 263 8.63 5.91 19.92
C LEU A 263 8.03 5.73 21.33
N TYR A 264 6.74 5.96 21.48
CA TYR A 264 6.06 6.01 22.77
C TYR A 264 5.36 4.70 23.12
N ALA A 265 4.87 3.98 22.11
CA ALA A 265 4.21 2.70 22.30
C ALA A 265 5.20 1.52 22.35
N ASN A 266 6.38 1.62 21.73
CA ASN A 266 7.38 0.57 21.76
C ASN A 266 8.41 0.78 22.89
N PRO A 267 8.59 -0.18 23.82
CA PRO A 267 9.62 -0.09 24.86
C PRO A 267 11.05 0.15 24.34
N LEU A 268 11.33 -0.25 23.10
CA LEU A 268 12.62 -0.07 22.43
C LEU A 268 12.63 1.12 21.44
N GLY A 269 11.59 1.96 21.42
CA GLY A 269 11.43 3.04 20.45
C GLY A 269 12.63 4.00 20.39
N PHE A 270 13.10 4.45 21.54
CA PHE A 270 14.27 5.34 21.66
C PHE A 270 15.60 4.67 21.24
N ASP A 271 15.72 3.35 21.41
CA ASP A 271 16.88 2.59 20.95
C ASP A 271 16.91 2.50 19.42
N PHE A 272 15.73 2.30 18.79
CA PHE A 272 15.60 2.35 17.33
C PHE A 272 15.96 3.74 16.78
N LEU A 273 15.48 4.81 17.41
CA LEU A 273 15.86 6.18 17.02
C LEU A 273 17.38 6.40 17.09
N THR A 274 17.99 5.99 18.21
CA THR A 274 19.45 6.10 18.39
C THR A 274 20.20 5.33 17.30
N ARG A 275 19.72 4.13 16.97
CA ARG A 275 20.32 3.28 15.93
C ARG A 275 20.17 3.89 14.53
N ASP A 276 19.02 4.48 14.21
CA ASP A 276 18.79 5.15 12.93
C ASP A 276 19.78 6.31 12.72
N VAL A 277 19.97 7.14 13.75
CA VAL A 277 20.93 8.25 13.73
C VAL A 277 22.37 7.74 13.56
N GLU A 278 22.78 6.73 14.33
CA GLU A 278 24.14 6.20 14.27
C GLU A 278 24.44 5.51 12.92
N ASN A 279 23.50 4.71 12.39
CA ASN A 279 23.67 4.01 11.12
C ASN A 279 23.86 4.97 9.96
N LEU A 280 23.01 6.01 9.89
CA LEU A 280 23.07 6.99 8.81
C LEU A 280 24.25 7.96 9.03
N GLY A 281 24.39 8.51 10.23
CA GLY A 281 25.45 9.44 10.60
C GLY A 281 26.86 8.85 10.48
N SER A 282 27.05 7.56 10.75
CA SER A 282 28.34 6.88 10.54
C SER A 282 28.82 6.94 9.08
N TRP A 283 27.89 6.87 8.12
CA TRP A 283 28.22 6.94 6.70
C TRP A 283 28.68 8.33 6.28
N PHE A 284 28.03 9.36 6.82
CA PHE A 284 28.38 10.77 6.63
C PHE A 284 29.71 11.10 7.32
N THR A 285 29.91 10.62 8.55
CA THR A 285 31.16 10.81 9.31
C THR A 285 32.35 10.22 8.55
N ALA A 286 32.18 9.03 7.95
CA ALA A 286 33.22 8.40 7.15
C ALA A 286 33.60 9.17 5.87
N ARG A 287 32.85 10.24 5.51
CA ARG A 287 33.01 11.03 4.29
C ARG A 287 33.36 12.49 4.51
N GLY A 288 33.36 12.98 5.75
CA GLY A 288 33.82 14.33 6.06
C GLY A 288 32.94 15.12 7.02
N ILE A 289 31.71 14.68 7.30
CA ILE A 289 30.87 15.31 8.32
C ILE A 289 31.48 15.07 9.71
N ALA A 290 31.49 16.10 10.57
CA ALA A 290 32.11 15.95 11.89
C ALA A 290 31.29 15.00 12.77
N ARG A 291 31.97 14.14 13.53
CA ARG A 291 31.30 13.24 14.50
C ARG A 291 30.45 14.00 15.52
N GLU A 292 30.91 15.19 15.91
CA GLU A 292 30.20 16.09 16.82
C GLU A 292 28.81 16.47 16.29
N GLU A 293 28.65 16.72 14.99
CA GLU A 293 27.34 17.04 14.40
C GLU A 293 26.34 15.89 14.50
N VAL A 294 26.81 14.64 14.37
CA VAL A 294 25.97 13.45 14.54
C VAL A 294 25.56 13.29 16.01
N GLU A 295 26.49 13.55 16.94
CA GLU A 295 26.23 13.47 18.37
C GLU A 295 25.26 14.56 18.85
N ASP A 296 25.41 15.78 18.32
CA ASP A 296 24.52 16.90 18.56
C ASP A 296 23.11 16.60 18.04
N LEU A 297 22.98 16.11 16.81
CA LEU A 297 21.69 15.66 16.27
C LEU A 297 21.08 14.57 17.15
N GLN A 298 21.86 13.59 17.58
CA GLN A 298 21.34 12.53 18.44
C GLN A 298 20.82 13.09 19.79
N ALA A 299 21.53 14.04 20.39
CA ALA A 299 21.10 14.69 21.63
C ALA A 299 19.82 15.53 21.41
N GLU A 300 19.76 16.26 20.31
CA GLU A 300 18.60 17.04 19.87
C GLU A 300 17.36 16.14 19.74
N LEU A 301 17.46 15.05 18.97
CA LEU A 301 16.32 14.15 18.73
C LEU A 301 15.87 13.43 19.99
N LYS A 302 16.78 13.10 20.91
CA LYS A 302 16.42 12.56 22.23
C LYS A 302 15.64 13.55 23.07
N ALA A 303 16.03 14.83 23.04
CA ALA A 303 15.31 15.89 23.74
C ALA A 303 13.92 16.12 23.11
N LEU A 304 13.84 16.13 21.78
CA LEU A 304 12.58 16.24 21.03
C LEU A 304 11.63 15.09 21.37
N ALA A 305 12.11 13.85 21.31
CA ALA A 305 11.32 12.67 21.62
C ALA A 305 10.88 12.63 23.10
N ALA A 306 11.58 13.31 24.02
CA ALA A 306 11.20 13.38 25.44
C ALA A 306 10.09 14.40 25.73
N MET A 307 9.70 15.22 24.76
CA MET A 307 8.63 16.23 24.87
C MET A 307 7.43 15.84 23.99
N PRO A 308 6.50 14.99 24.49
CA PRO A 308 5.36 14.49 23.72
C PRO A 308 4.30 15.56 23.43
#